data_AF-K1TI08-F1
#
_entry.id   AF-K1TI08-F1
#
_cell.length_a   1.000
_cell.length_b   1.000
_cell.length_c   1.000
_cell.angle_alpha   90.00
_cell.angle_beta   90.00
_cell.angle_gamma   90.00
#
_symmetry.space_group_name_H-M   'P 1'
#
loop_
_entity.id
_entity.type
_entity.pdbx_description
1 polymer ?
#
loop_
_entity_poly.entity_id
_entity_poly.type
_entity_poly.pdbx_seq_one_letter_code
_entity_poly.pdbx_strand_id
1 'polypeptide(L)'
;LTQMLTERYDARSYLEESNNPYIGDFYEDMNRWSFNLQISFLGSRIQQTMDMLSETGRGDIIQDRTIYEDAHIFAENLHEMGLMATRDIETYMKIFHLVTALIPKPDLLIYLKASVPTLISQIRKRGREYEMNIDEAYLGRLNDKYNHWIDNLYDGEVLVIDKDHEDFVSDP
;
A
#
# COMPACT_ATOMS: atom_id res chain seq x y z
N LEU A 1 6.46 10.99 -5.69
CA LEU A 1 7.79 10.34 -5.59
C LEU A 1 8.01 9.38 -6.74
N THR A 2 7.15 8.36 -6.91
CA THR A 2 7.28 7.37 -7.99
C THR A 2 7.54 8.00 -9.35
N GLN A 3 6.70 8.94 -9.79
CA GLN A 3 6.89 9.67 -11.06
C GLN A 3 8.23 10.42 -11.13
N MET A 4 8.65 11.08 -10.06
CA MET A 4 9.94 11.80 -10.02
C MET A 4 11.14 10.85 -10.16
N LEU A 5 11.09 9.69 -9.50
CA LEU A 5 12.14 8.68 -9.61
C LEU A 5 12.16 8.06 -11.01
N THR A 6 10.99 7.76 -11.56
CA THR A 6 10.82 7.26 -12.93
C THR A 6 11.44 8.20 -13.94
N GLU A 7 11.16 9.50 -13.86
CA GLU A 7 11.76 10.51 -14.75
C GLU A 7 13.28 10.64 -14.56
N ARG A 8 13.76 10.65 -13.31
CA ARG A 8 15.17 10.84 -12.99
C ARG A 8 16.06 9.68 -13.43
N TYR A 9 15.56 8.46 -13.32
CA TYR A 9 16.32 7.24 -13.59
C TYR A 9 15.99 6.62 -14.95
N ASP A 10 15.12 7.23 -15.76
CA ASP A 10 14.58 6.63 -16.99
C ASP A 10 14.02 5.21 -16.72
N ALA A 11 13.40 5.07 -15.55
CA ALA A 11 12.90 3.80 -15.03
C ALA A 11 11.45 3.58 -15.48
N ARG A 12 10.97 2.35 -15.38
CA ARG A 12 9.54 2.05 -15.59
C ARG A 12 8.78 2.21 -14.30
N SER A 13 7.59 2.80 -14.35
CA SER A 13 6.70 2.91 -13.19
C SER A 13 5.51 1.97 -13.26
N TYR A 14 5.19 1.32 -12.15
CA TYR A 14 3.90 0.67 -11.93
C TYR A 14 3.17 1.42 -10.83
N LEU A 15 2.11 2.14 -11.18
CA LEU A 15 1.35 2.98 -10.25
C LEU A 15 0.22 2.20 -9.56
N GLU A 16 -0.22 2.67 -8.40
CA GLU A 16 -1.42 2.16 -7.75
C GLU A 16 -2.65 2.39 -8.65
N GLU A 17 -3.52 1.37 -8.74
CA GLU A 17 -4.77 1.48 -9.48
C GLU A 17 -5.77 2.36 -8.71
N SER A 18 -5.94 3.59 -9.17
CA SER A 18 -6.83 4.56 -8.51
C SER A 18 -8.32 4.37 -8.82
N ASN A 19 -8.67 3.49 -9.75
CA ASN A 19 -10.05 3.28 -10.23
C ASN A 19 -10.60 1.91 -9.81
N ASN A 20 -10.41 1.54 -8.55
CA ASN A 20 -10.97 0.31 -8.02
C ASN A 20 -12.46 0.52 -7.64
N PRO A 21 -13.40 -0.24 -8.22
CA PRO A 21 -14.84 -0.04 -7.99
C PRO A 21 -15.26 -0.26 -6.53
N TYR A 22 -14.49 -1.00 -5.74
CA TYR A 22 -14.81 -1.29 -4.34
C TYR A 22 -14.42 -0.16 -3.37
N ILE A 23 -13.68 0.88 -3.81
CA ILE A 23 -13.21 1.94 -2.90
C ILE A 23 -14.39 2.69 -2.29
N GLY A 24 -15.34 3.13 -3.11
CA GLY A 24 -16.52 3.87 -2.62
C GLY A 24 -17.35 3.01 -1.66
N ASP A 25 -17.71 1.82 -2.13
CA ASP A 25 -18.45 0.81 -1.36
C ASP A 25 -17.79 0.49 -0.01
N PHE A 26 -16.46 0.37 0.02
CA PHE A 26 -15.70 0.12 1.24
C PHE A 26 -15.81 1.24 2.27
N TYR A 27 -15.76 2.51 1.85
CA TYR A 27 -15.91 3.63 2.78
C TYR A 27 -17.36 3.83 3.23
N GLU A 28 -18.34 3.32 2.47
CA GLU A 28 -19.75 3.27 2.89
C GLU A 28 -20.04 2.14 3.88
N ASP A 29 -19.51 0.93 3.64
CA ASP A 29 -19.66 -0.25 4.52
C ASP A 29 -18.40 -1.13 4.52
N MET A 30 -17.47 -0.79 5.42
CA MET A 30 -16.22 -1.54 5.55
C MET A 30 -16.45 -3.00 5.90
N ASN A 31 -17.46 -3.33 6.72
CA ASN A 31 -17.70 -4.71 7.15
C ASN A 31 -18.11 -5.59 5.96
N ARG A 32 -18.96 -5.06 5.08
CA ARG A 32 -19.40 -5.77 3.88
C ARG A 32 -18.32 -5.93 2.82
N TRP A 33 -17.48 -4.90 2.65
CA TRP A 33 -16.62 -4.76 1.47
C TRP A 33 -15.12 -4.93 1.72
N SER A 34 -14.69 -5.10 2.98
CA SER A 34 -13.28 -5.32 3.34
C SER A 34 -12.62 -6.41 2.50
N PHE A 35 -13.19 -7.61 2.49
CA PHE A 35 -12.59 -8.73 1.74
C PHE A 35 -12.58 -8.47 0.23
N ASN A 36 -13.67 -7.94 -0.32
CA ASN A 36 -13.81 -7.64 -1.75
C ASN A 36 -12.76 -6.62 -2.23
N LEU A 37 -12.56 -5.54 -1.47
CA LEU A 37 -11.55 -4.54 -1.78
C LEU A 37 -10.14 -5.15 -1.72
N GLN A 38 -9.82 -5.87 -0.64
CA GLN A 38 -8.49 -6.45 -0.46
C GLN A 38 -8.15 -7.50 -1.52
N ILE A 39 -9.09 -8.39 -1.89
CA ILE A 39 -8.84 -9.38 -2.93
C ILE A 39 -8.71 -8.74 -4.33
N SER A 40 -9.43 -7.64 -4.58
CA SER A 40 -9.30 -6.87 -5.82
C SER A 40 -7.91 -6.25 -5.92
N PHE A 41 -7.41 -5.61 -4.85
CA PHE A 41 -6.05 -5.09 -4.83
C PHE A 41 -5.01 -6.18 -5.01
N LEU A 42 -5.15 -7.31 -4.30
CA LEU A 42 -4.24 -8.44 -4.45
C LEU A 42 -4.18 -8.94 -5.91
N GLY A 43 -5.33 -9.04 -6.58
CA GLY A 43 -5.42 -9.37 -8.00
C GLY A 43 -4.64 -8.40 -8.90
N SER A 44 -4.85 -7.09 -8.72
CA SER A 44 -4.14 -6.06 -9.48
C SER A 44 -2.62 -6.11 -9.21
N ARG A 45 -2.19 -6.35 -7.97
CA ARG A 45 -0.76 -6.50 -7.61
C ARG A 45 -0.12 -7.73 -8.23
N ILE A 46 -0.84 -8.84 -8.29
CA ILE A 46 -0.38 -10.05 -8.99
C ILE A 46 -0.14 -9.74 -10.46
N GLN A 47 -1.11 -9.12 -11.14
CA GLN A 47 -1.00 -8.79 -12.56
C GLN A 47 0.19 -7.85 -12.81
N GLN A 48 0.30 -6.76 -12.04
CA GLN A 48 1.44 -5.83 -12.14
C GLN A 48 2.77 -6.57 -11.96
N THR A 49 2.83 -7.52 -11.02
CA THR A 49 4.08 -8.26 -10.79
C THR A 49 4.41 -9.23 -11.91
N MET A 50 3.42 -9.93 -12.47
CA MET A 50 3.65 -10.78 -13.64
C MET A 50 4.15 -9.95 -14.84
N ASP A 51 3.62 -8.75 -15.02
CA ASP A 51 4.06 -7.83 -16.06
C ASP A 51 5.52 -7.40 -15.80
N MET A 52 5.87 -7.00 -14.57
CA MET A 52 7.26 -6.68 -14.18
C MET A 52 8.23 -7.84 -14.42
N LEU A 53 7.82 -9.07 -14.07
CA LEU A 53 8.62 -10.27 -14.27
C LEU A 53 8.87 -10.58 -15.74
N SER A 54 7.88 -10.33 -16.61
CA SER A 54 8.04 -10.49 -18.06
C SER A 54 9.03 -9.50 -18.67
N GLU A 55 9.31 -8.40 -17.97
CA GLU A 55 10.21 -7.32 -18.39
C GLU A 55 11.55 -7.32 -17.66
N THR A 56 11.78 -8.29 -16.76
CA THR A 56 13.00 -8.38 -15.95
C THR A 56 14.24 -8.39 -16.85
N GLY A 57 15.17 -7.47 -16.57
CA GLY A 57 16.40 -7.24 -17.36
C GLY A 57 16.32 -6.10 -18.38
N ARG A 58 15.25 -5.31 -18.40
CA ARG A 58 15.07 -4.17 -19.33
C ARG A 58 15.18 -2.78 -18.69
N GLY A 59 15.80 -2.67 -17.52
CA GLY A 59 16.03 -1.42 -16.78
C GLY A 59 15.49 -1.46 -15.35
N ASP A 60 15.62 -0.32 -14.66
CA ASP A 60 15.11 -0.16 -13.30
C ASP A 60 13.58 -0.05 -13.29
N ILE A 61 12.96 -0.58 -12.23
CA ILE A 61 11.51 -0.58 -12.03
C ILE A 61 11.20 0.12 -10.70
N ILE A 62 10.29 1.08 -10.74
CA ILE A 62 9.75 1.74 -9.55
C ILE A 62 8.27 1.33 -9.41
N GLN A 63 7.96 0.63 -8.34
CA GLN A 63 6.60 0.23 -8.02
C GLN A 63 6.01 1.13 -6.93
N ASP A 64 4.80 1.63 -7.17
CA ASP A 64 3.99 2.32 -6.18
C ASP A 64 3.21 1.29 -5.36
N ARG A 65 3.56 1.22 -4.06
CA ARG A 65 3.10 0.24 -3.07
C ARG A 65 3.50 -1.21 -3.36
N THR A 66 3.67 -1.97 -2.29
CA THR A 66 4.05 -3.39 -2.36
C THR A 66 2.90 -4.31 -2.03
N ILE A 67 2.94 -5.56 -2.49
CA ILE A 67 1.98 -6.59 -2.08
C ILE A 67 2.00 -6.86 -0.56
N TYR A 68 3.15 -6.60 0.10
CA TYR A 68 3.34 -6.89 1.52
C TYR A 68 2.53 -5.95 2.43
N GLU A 69 2.41 -4.68 2.06
CA GLU A 69 1.63 -3.72 2.86
C GLU A 69 0.13 -4.04 2.81
N ASP A 70 -0.38 -4.45 1.65
CA ASP A 70 -1.78 -4.85 1.47
C ASP A 70 -2.14 -5.99 2.44
N ALA A 71 -1.23 -6.96 2.61
CA ALA A 71 -1.44 -8.09 3.49
C ALA A 71 -1.23 -7.77 4.97
N HIS A 72 -0.02 -7.33 5.33
CA HIS A 72 0.40 -7.23 6.73
C HIS A 72 -0.09 -5.96 7.43
N ILE A 73 -0.57 -4.99 6.67
CA ILE A 73 -1.05 -3.73 7.23
C ILE A 73 -2.55 -3.63 7.05
N PHE A 74 -3.04 -3.66 5.80
CA PHE A 74 -4.46 -3.42 5.55
C PHE A 74 -5.32 -4.64 5.89
N ALA A 75 -5.06 -5.81 5.31
CA ALA A 75 -5.89 -6.99 5.52
C ALA A 75 -5.88 -7.46 6.99
N GLU A 76 -4.71 -7.50 7.63
CA GLU A 76 -4.59 -7.80 9.07
C GLU A 76 -5.34 -6.78 9.94
N ASN A 77 -5.22 -5.48 9.68
CA ASN A 77 -5.94 -4.46 10.45
C ASN A 77 -7.46 -4.61 10.33
N LEU A 78 -7.98 -4.86 9.12
CA LEU A 78 -9.41 -5.09 8.90
C LEU A 78 -9.89 -6.32 9.66
N HIS A 79 -9.08 -7.37 9.74
CA HIS A 79 -9.40 -8.54 10.54
C HIS A 79 -9.43 -8.23 12.05
N GLU A 80 -8.39 -7.57 12.57
CA GLU A 80 -8.29 -7.19 13.99
C GLU A 80 -9.42 -6.27 14.44
N MET A 81 -9.90 -5.40 13.54
CA MET A 81 -11.05 -4.53 13.80
C MET A 81 -12.40 -5.26 13.71
N GLY A 82 -12.43 -6.55 13.36
CA GLY A 82 -13.66 -7.32 13.16
C GLY A 82 -14.43 -6.94 11.89
N LEU A 83 -13.77 -6.25 10.95
CA LEU A 83 -14.33 -5.84 9.65
C LEU A 83 -14.09 -6.89 8.56
N MET A 84 -13.23 -7.87 8.81
CA MET A 84 -13.00 -9.03 7.95
C MET A 84 -13.08 -10.32 8.78
N ALA A 85 -13.90 -11.27 8.35
CA ALA A 85 -14.05 -12.54 9.07
C ALA A 85 -12.79 -13.40 8.99
N THR A 86 -12.55 -14.25 10.00
CA THR A 86 -11.38 -15.15 10.04
C THR A 86 -11.25 -16.01 8.78
N ARG A 87 -12.36 -16.56 8.27
CA ARG A 87 -12.36 -17.36 7.03
C ARG A 87 -11.90 -16.56 5.80
N ASP A 88 -12.16 -15.26 5.78
CA ASP A 88 -11.89 -14.38 4.64
C ASP A 88 -10.42 -13.98 4.65
N ILE A 89 -9.88 -13.58 5.82
CA ILE A 89 -8.44 -13.30 5.96
C ILE A 89 -7.59 -14.55 5.74
N GLU A 90 -8.03 -15.73 6.22
CA GLU A 90 -7.33 -16.99 5.95
C GLU A 90 -7.29 -17.32 4.46
N THR A 91 -8.38 -17.04 3.74
CA THR A 91 -8.45 -17.23 2.29
C THR A 91 -7.53 -16.24 1.57
N TYR A 92 -7.58 -14.97 1.96
CA TYR A 92 -6.68 -13.93 1.44
C TYR A 92 -5.21 -14.32 1.64
N MET A 93 -4.81 -14.71 2.86
CA MET A 93 -3.42 -15.05 3.18
C MET A 93 -2.93 -16.30 2.44
N LYS A 94 -3.80 -17.28 2.18
CA LYS A 94 -3.46 -18.43 1.33
C LYS A 94 -3.06 -17.99 -0.08
N ILE A 95 -3.82 -17.08 -0.68
CA ILE A 95 -3.55 -16.57 -2.04
C ILE A 95 -2.28 -15.71 -2.02
N PHE A 96 -2.15 -14.82 -1.03
CA PHE A 96 -0.97 -14.00 -0.82
C PHE A 96 0.31 -14.85 -0.76
N HIS A 97 0.35 -15.88 0.09
CA HIS A 97 1.55 -16.73 0.22
C HIS A 97 1.90 -17.51 -1.06
N LEU A 98 0.90 -17.95 -1.83
CA LEU A 98 1.13 -18.61 -3.11
C LEU A 98 1.83 -17.68 -4.10
N VAL A 99 1.43 -16.42 -4.10
CA VAL A 99 1.92 -15.40 -5.01
C VAL A 99 3.30 -14.91 -4.57
N THR A 100 3.50 -14.61 -3.29
CA THR A 100 4.78 -14.11 -2.79
C THR A 100 5.90 -15.15 -2.91
N ALA A 101 5.58 -16.45 -2.95
CA ALA A 101 6.55 -17.50 -3.24
C ALA A 101 7.12 -17.43 -4.67
N LEU A 102 6.46 -16.70 -5.58
CA LEU A 102 6.82 -16.58 -7.00
C LEU A 102 7.38 -15.21 -7.37
N ILE A 103 7.41 -14.27 -6.41
CA ILE A 103 7.75 -12.87 -6.65
C ILE A 103 9.08 -12.55 -5.94
N PRO A 104 10.04 -11.91 -6.64
CA PRO A 104 11.26 -11.41 -5.99
C PRO A 104 10.92 -10.29 -4.99
N LYS A 105 11.67 -10.24 -3.90
CA LYS A 105 11.61 -9.09 -2.98
C LYS A 105 12.16 -7.84 -3.70
N PRO A 106 11.67 -6.63 -3.38
CA PRO A 106 12.27 -5.39 -3.87
C PRO A 106 13.74 -5.26 -3.44
N ASP A 107 14.58 -4.66 -4.29
CA ASP A 107 15.97 -4.33 -3.95
C ASP A 107 16.06 -3.21 -2.92
N LEU A 108 15.10 -2.28 -2.93
CA LEU A 108 14.98 -1.19 -1.98
C LEU A 108 13.49 -0.86 -1.75
N LEU A 109 13.07 -0.80 -0.49
CA LEU A 109 11.79 -0.26 -0.09
C LEU A 109 11.94 1.21 0.33
N ILE A 110 11.15 2.11 -0.25
CA ILE A 110 11.11 3.51 0.17
C ILE A 110 9.86 3.72 1.04
N TYR A 111 10.06 3.95 2.33
CA TYR A 111 8.97 4.19 3.28
C TYR A 111 8.81 5.70 3.56
N LEU A 112 7.66 6.24 3.17
CA LEU A 112 7.29 7.64 3.45
C LEU A 112 6.61 7.74 4.82
N LYS A 113 7.40 8.04 5.84
CA LYS A 113 6.93 8.16 7.23
C LYS A 113 6.34 9.53 7.47
N ALA A 114 5.12 9.61 7.98
CA ALA A 114 4.47 10.88 8.34
C ALA A 114 3.70 10.72 9.65
N SER A 115 3.57 11.80 10.41
CA SER A 115 2.67 11.83 11.57
C SER A 115 1.19 11.79 11.14
N VAL A 116 0.32 11.30 12.03
CA VAL A 116 -1.14 11.28 11.80
C VAL A 116 -1.70 12.68 11.45
N PRO A 117 -1.30 13.77 12.13
CA PRO A 117 -1.70 15.12 11.74
C PRO A 117 -1.31 15.49 10.29
N THR A 118 -0.10 15.12 9.87
CA THR A 118 0.36 15.34 8.48
C THR A 118 -0.46 14.53 7.48
N LEU A 119 -0.75 13.26 7.78
CA LEU A 119 -1.59 12.39 6.95
C LEU A 119 -3.00 12.98 6.77
N ILE A 120 -3.62 13.44 7.86
CA ILE A 120 -4.96 14.08 7.82
C ILE A 120 -4.93 15.35 6.97
N SER A 121 -3.90 16.19 7.14
CA SER A 121 -3.73 17.41 6.36
C SER A 121 -3.65 17.12 4.85
N GLN A 122 -2.90 16.08 4.47
CA GLN A 122 -2.76 15.63 3.09
C GLN A 122 -4.06 15.03 2.52
N ILE A 123 -4.77 14.20 3.29
CA ILE A 123 -6.08 13.64 2.90
C ILE A 123 -7.06 14.78 2.59
N ARG A 124 -7.17 15.76 3.49
CA ARG A 124 -8.04 16.93 3.31
C ARG A 124 -7.66 17.77 2.09
N LYS A 125 -6.35 17.94 1.83
CA LYS A 125 -5.85 18.66 0.66
C LYS A 125 -6.22 17.96 -0.66
N ARG A 126 -6.28 16.62 -0.69
CA ARG A 126 -6.72 15.86 -1.88
C ARG A 126 -8.22 15.97 -2.15
N GLY A 127 -9.02 16.14 -1.10
CA GLY A 127 -10.47 16.39 -1.23
C GLY A 127 -11.27 15.24 -1.85
N ARG A 128 -10.80 14.00 -1.73
CA ARG A 128 -11.55 12.81 -2.18
C ARG A 128 -12.74 12.59 -1.25
N GLU A 129 -13.96 12.66 -1.78
CA GLU A 129 -15.19 12.62 -0.97
C GLU A 129 -15.25 11.41 -0.02
N TYR A 130 -14.81 10.24 -0.48
CA TYR A 130 -14.80 9.00 0.30
C TYR A 130 -13.74 8.97 1.43
N GLU A 131 -12.67 9.78 1.35
CA GLU A 131 -11.62 9.83 2.38
C GLU A 131 -11.93 10.83 3.51
N MET A 132 -12.92 11.72 3.32
CA MET A 132 -13.17 12.85 4.23
C MET A 132 -13.66 12.45 5.62
N ASN A 133 -14.24 11.26 5.76
CA ASN A 133 -14.81 10.74 7.00
C ASN A 133 -13.93 9.66 7.66
N ILE A 134 -12.68 9.47 7.21
CA ILE A 134 -11.78 8.50 7.82
C ILE A 134 -11.49 8.90 9.27
N ASP A 135 -11.67 7.94 10.18
CA ASP A 135 -11.38 8.12 11.61
C ASP A 135 -9.88 8.30 11.86
N GLU A 136 -9.52 9.31 12.65
CA GLU A 136 -8.14 9.56 13.08
C GLU A 136 -7.54 8.37 13.84
N ALA A 137 -8.33 7.67 14.65
CA ALA A 137 -7.92 6.45 15.34
C ALA A 137 -7.68 5.29 14.37
N TYR A 138 -8.38 5.25 13.23
CA TYR A 138 -8.10 4.29 12.17
C TYR A 138 -6.76 4.59 11.50
N LEU A 139 -6.49 5.86 11.16
CA LEU A 139 -5.19 6.28 10.62
C LEU A 139 -4.04 6.03 11.58
N GLY A 140 -4.24 6.29 12.88
CA GLY A 140 -3.26 6.00 13.92
C GLY A 140 -2.88 4.52 13.96
N ARG A 141 -3.88 3.62 13.93
CA ARG A 141 -3.65 2.17 13.89
C ARG A 141 -2.84 1.74 12.66
N LEU A 142 -3.19 2.25 11.48
CA LEU A 142 -2.42 1.96 10.28
C LEU A 142 -0.99 2.46 10.40
N ASN A 143 -0.80 3.66 10.92
CA ASN A 143 0.54 4.24 11.10
C ASN A 143 1.40 3.41 12.05
N ASP A 144 0.83 2.95 13.17
CA ASP A 144 1.53 2.08 14.13
C ASP A 144 1.90 0.72 13.49
N LYS A 145 1.02 0.17 12.65
CA LYS A 145 1.29 -1.07 11.89
C LYS A 145 2.40 -0.89 10.86
N TYR A 146 2.43 0.22 10.13
CA TYR A 146 3.55 0.53 9.22
C TYR A 146 4.87 0.60 9.99
N ASN A 147 4.91 1.35 11.11
CA ASN A 147 6.12 1.44 11.92
C ASN A 147 6.55 0.05 12.43
N HIS A 148 5.62 -0.74 12.97
CA HIS A 148 5.93 -2.08 13.44
C HIS A 148 6.46 -2.99 12.33
N TRP A 149 5.84 -2.96 11.15
CA TRP A 149 6.26 -3.77 10.00
C TRP A 149 7.67 -3.42 9.53
N ILE A 150 7.96 -2.12 9.35
CA ILE A 150 9.27 -1.65 8.94
C ILE A 150 10.34 -1.96 9.98
N ASP A 151 10.05 -1.76 11.26
CA ASP A 151 11.03 -1.90 12.34
C ASP A 151 11.32 -3.37 12.73
N ASN A 152 10.36 -4.28 12.53
CA ASN A 152 10.42 -5.63 13.13
C ASN A 152 10.20 -6.79 12.16
N LEU A 153 9.55 -6.59 11.01
CA LEU A 153 9.10 -7.68 10.15
C LEU A 153 9.72 -7.65 8.75
N TYR A 154 9.97 -6.46 8.20
CA TYR A 154 10.52 -6.32 6.86
C TYR A 154 12.00 -6.73 6.84
N ASP A 155 12.30 -7.70 5.99
CA ASP A 155 13.64 -8.27 5.79
C ASP A 155 14.12 -7.90 4.39
N GLY A 156 14.72 -6.71 4.29
CA GLY A 156 15.25 -6.07 3.08
C GLY A 156 15.81 -4.66 3.36
N GLU A 157 16.39 -4.03 2.34
CA GLU A 157 16.89 -2.66 2.44
C GLU A 157 15.73 -1.65 2.46
N VAL A 158 15.76 -0.71 3.40
CA VAL A 158 14.72 0.32 3.55
C VAL A 158 15.34 1.71 3.61
N LEU A 159 14.82 2.62 2.79
CA LEU A 159 15.05 4.05 2.90
C LEU A 159 13.80 4.70 3.52
N VAL A 160 13.94 5.22 4.73
CA VAL A 160 12.88 5.98 5.40
C VAL A 160 13.02 7.45 5.07
N ILE A 161 11.95 8.06 4.56
CA ILE A 161 11.86 9.50 4.30
C ILE A 161 10.82 10.10 5.24
N ASP A 162 11.23 11.08 6.04
CA ASP A 162 10.35 11.78 6.97
C ASP A 162 9.56 12.89 6.25
N LYS A 163 8.29 12.62 6.01
CA LYS A 163 7.34 13.52 5.36
C LYS A 163 6.81 14.64 6.25
N ASP A 164 7.10 14.65 7.54
CA ASP A 164 6.81 15.82 8.38
C ASP A 164 7.80 16.96 8.11
N HIS A 165 9.00 16.64 7.60
CA HIS A 165 10.08 17.59 7.37
C HIS A 165 10.50 17.72 5.89
N GLU A 166 10.34 16.67 5.09
CA GLU A 166 10.80 16.62 3.70
C GLU A 166 9.63 16.81 2.70
N ASP A 167 9.47 18.02 2.16
CA ASP A 167 8.54 18.30 1.07
C ASP A 167 9.22 18.32 -0.31
N PHE A 168 9.65 17.14 -0.75
CA PHE A 168 10.21 16.97 -2.10
C PHE A 168 9.22 17.19 -3.26
N VAL A 169 7.94 17.48 -2.98
CA VAL A 169 6.98 17.89 -4.03
C VAL A 169 7.09 19.40 -4.28
N SER A 170 7.30 20.17 -3.21
CA SER A 170 7.48 21.62 -3.29
C SER A 170 8.95 22.03 -3.44
N ASP A 171 9.90 21.18 -3.04
CA ASP A 171 11.36 21.40 -3.10
C ASP A 171 12.10 20.15 -3.65
N PRO A 172 12.15 19.96 -4.98
CA PRO A 172 12.58 18.71 -5.65
C PRO A 172 14.08 18.38 -5.66
#